data_AF-A0A430PZI4-F1
#
_entry.id   AF-A0A430PZI4-F1
#
_cell.length_a   1.000
_cell.length_b   1.000
_cell.length_c   1.000
_cell.angle_alpha   90.00
_cell.angle_beta   90.00
_cell.angle_gamma   90.00
#
_symmetry.space_group_name_H-M   'P 1'
#
loop_
_entity.id
_entity.type
_entity.pdbx_description
1 polymer ?
#
loop_
_entity_poly.entity_id
_entity_poly.type
_entity_poly.pdbx_seq_one_letter_code
_entity_poly.pdbx_strand_id
1 'polypeptide(L)'
;LLTLAATRVEFLLTNSLDQRMHDRGPTPSLTESALVIYVIGFVWQQMKKLYIWGLRAYLADMWNLVDFLMNALYIATISLRTVAWARIVFYNEPRYINRGQWDSFDPVLVSECLFAAANIVSTLKLVYVFTVSPQLGPLQISLGRMLHDILRFFCVYFLVLVAFAFGFNQLYWFYAKNRARNCKNVHFTLEEGQKDVYDYCITRGTYFTKPIETLNR
;
A
#
# COMPACT_ATOMS: atom_id res chain seq x y z
N LEU A 1 8.97 -12.69 -8.36
CA LEU A 1 9.70 -13.84 -7.76
C LEU A 1 11.19 -13.78 -8.05
N LEU A 2 11.60 -13.65 -9.33
CA LEU A 2 13.00 -13.36 -9.70
C LEU A 2 13.52 -12.03 -9.11
N THR A 3 12.68 -10.99 -9.09
CA THR A 3 13.00 -9.69 -8.46
C THR A 3 13.27 -9.84 -6.96
N LEU A 4 12.40 -10.57 -6.26
CA LEU A 4 12.53 -10.82 -4.82
C LEU A 4 13.77 -11.68 -4.50
N ALA A 5 14.02 -12.73 -5.29
CA ALA A 5 15.23 -13.53 -5.18
C ALA A 5 16.49 -12.70 -5.45
N ALA A 6 16.49 -11.85 -6.49
CA ALA A 6 17.61 -10.97 -6.81
C ALA A 6 17.88 -9.96 -5.70
N THR A 7 16.85 -9.34 -5.11
CA THR A 7 17.02 -8.43 -3.96
C THR A 7 17.58 -9.16 -2.74
N ARG A 8 17.20 -10.41 -2.49
CA ARG A 8 17.72 -11.22 -1.38
C ARG A 8 19.15 -11.69 -1.61
N VAL A 9 19.53 -11.97 -2.86
CA VAL A 9 20.91 -12.31 -3.22
C VAL A 9 21.82 -11.09 -3.14
N GLU A 10 21.40 -9.93 -3.66
CA GLU A 10 22.16 -8.68 -3.51
C GLU A 10 22.33 -8.30 -2.03
N PHE A 11 21.29 -8.52 -1.23
CA PHE A 11 21.29 -8.33 0.22
C PHE A 11 22.33 -9.21 0.92
N LEU A 12 22.45 -10.49 0.55
CA LEU A 12 23.43 -11.41 1.12
C LEU A 12 24.87 -11.03 0.73
N LEU A 13 25.06 -10.45 -0.45
CA LEU A 13 26.36 -10.06 -0.95
C LEU A 13 26.85 -8.70 -0.41
N THR A 14 25.94 -7.81 -0.01
CA THR A 14 26.27 -6.39 0.24
C THR A 14 25.94 -5.99 1.68
N ASN A 15 26.66 -6.53 2.69
CA ASN A 15 26.56 -6.28 4.17
C ASN A 15 26.46 -4.78 4.60
N SER A 16 25.43 -4.06 4.16
CA SER A 16 25.27 -2.60 4.22
C SER A 16 23.85 -2.20 4.63
N LEU A 17 23.13 -3.12 5.29
CA LEU A 17 21.71 -2.99 5.57
C LEU A 17 21.37 -1.88 6.53
N ASP A 18 22.06 -1.83 7.67
CA ASP A 18 21.79 -0.83 8.69
C ASP A 18 21.98 0.58 8.12
N GLN A 19 23.03 0.78 7.34
CA GLN A 19 23.35 2.07 6.74
C GLN A 19 22.33 2.50 5.69
N ARG A 20 21.74 1.56 4.93
CA ARG A 20 20.68 1.83 3.96
C ARG A 20 19.31 2.03 4.60
N MET A 21 19.02 1.36 5.72
CA MET A 21 17.75 1.51 6.43
C MET A 21 17.58 2.89 7.07
N HIS A 22 18.69 3.58 7.36
CA HIS A 22 18.72 4.93 7.91
C HIS A 22 18.89 6.05 6.85
N ASP A 23 19.03 5.69 5.57
CA ASP A 23 19.20 6.63 4.46
C ASP A 23 17.83 6.94 3.82
N ARG A 24 17.44 8.22 3.80
CA ARG A 24 16.20 8.71 3.15
C ARG A 24 16.32 8.86 1.63
N GLY A 25 17.49 8.60 1.06
CA GLY A 25 17.70 8.64 -0.38
C GLY A 25 18.90 7.82 -0.81
N PRO A 26 18.88 6.49 -0.57
CA PRO A 26 19.98 5.63 -0.98
C PRO A 26 20.13 5.70 -2.49
N THR A 27 21.38 5.73 -2.96
CA THR A 27 21.67 5.60 -4.39
C THR A 27 21.10 4.28 -4.91
N PRO A 28 20.59 4.26 -6.16
CA PRO A 28 19.94 3.09 -6.70
C PRO A 28 20.88 1.88 -6.64
N SER A 29 20.39 0.76 -6.08
CA SER A 29 21.16 -0.49 -6.06
C SER A 29 21.30 -1.10 -7.46
N LEU A 30 22.13 -2.13 -7.60
CA LEU A 30 22.24 -2.85 -8.87
C LEU A 30 20.89 -3.51 -9.21
N THR A 31 20.17 -4.04 -8.21
CA THR A 31 18.84 -4.63 -8.45
C THR A 31 17.79 -3.58 -8.77
N GLU A 32 17.80 -2.41 -8.11
CA GLU A 32 16.89 -1.31 -8.44
C GLU A 32 17.14 -0.80 -9.87
N SER A 33 18.40 -0.70 -10.28
CA SER A 33 18.78 -0.29 -11.65
C SER A 33 18.32 -1.31 -12.70
N ALA A 34 18.53 -2.61 -12.45
CA ALA A 34 18.04 -3.68 -13.32
C ALA A 34 16.50 -3.69 -13.40
N LEU A 35 15.82 -3.39 -12.29
CA LEU A 35 14.37 -3.27 -12.24
C LEU A 35 13.86 -2.10 -13.07
N VAL A 36 14.52 -0.94 -13.08
CA VAL A 36 14.14 0.19 -13.94
C VAL A 36 14.19 -0.21 -15.42
N ILE A 37 15.26 -0.88 -15.85
CA ILE A 37 15.40 -1.36 -17.24
C ILE A 37 14.27 -2.35 -17.58
N TYR A 38 13.98 -3.28 -16.66
CA TYR A 38 12.89 -4.24 -16.82
C TYR A 38 11.53 -3.55 -16.96
N VAL A 39 11.21 -2.59 -16.09
CA VAL A 39 9.95 -1.85 -16.12
C VAL A 39 9.78 -1.08 -17.42
N ILE A 40 10.83 -0.43 -17.94
CA ILE A 40 10.77 0.27 -19.23
C ILE A 40 10.37 -0.68 -20.36
N GLY A 41 10.97 -1.88 -20.41
CA GLY A 41 10.64 -2.91 -21.40
C GLY A 41 9.17 -3.35 -21.32
N PHE A 42 8.66 -3.57 -20.11
CA PHE A 42 7.27 -3.96 -19.90
C PHE A 42 6.28 -2.84 -20.23
N VAL A 43 6.59 -1.60 -19.88
CA VAL A 43 5.77 -0.43 -20.24
C VAL A 43 5.68 -0.30 -21.76
N TRP A 44 6.82 -0.41 -22.45
CA TRP A 44 6.85 -0.41 -23.92
C TRP A 44 5.99 -1.52 -24.53
N GLN A 45 6.08 -2.74 -23.99
CA GLN A 45 5.24 -3.86 -24.43
C GLN A 45 3.74 -3.55 -24.26
N GLN A 46 3.33 -2.96 -23.12
CA GLN A 46 1.93 -2.61 -22.90
C GLN A 46 1.45 -1.49 -23.82
N MET A 47 2.28 -0.48 -24.08
CA MET A 47 1.95 0.60 -25.01
C MET A 47 1.70 0.04 -26.43
N LYS A 48 2.52 -0.91 -26.88
CA LYS A 48 2.28 -1.59 -28.16
C LYS A 48 0.98 -2.38 -28.19
N LYS A 49 0.68 -3.14 -27.13
CA LYS A 49 -0.58 -3.89 -27.02
C LYS A 49 -1.79 -2.94 -27.09
N LEU A 50 -1.74 -1.85 -26.31
CA LEU A 50 -2.78 -0.84 -26.28
C LEU A 50 -3.00 -0.20 -27.66
N TYR A 51 -1.91 0.12 -28.37
CA TYR A 51 -1.97 0.69 -29.71
C TYR A 51 -2.59 -0.26 -30.73
N ILE A 52 -2.20 -1.54 -30.72
CA ILE A 52 -2.65 -2.53 -31.72
C ILE A 52 -4.11 -2.97 -31.45
N TRP A 53 -4.48 -3.20 -30.20
CA TRP A 53 -5.78 -3.79 -29.84
C TRP A 53 -6.85 -2.72 -29.58
N GLY A 54 -6.43 -1.48 -29.29
CA GLY A 54 -7.31 -0.39 -28.89
C GLY A 54 -7.71 -0.44 -27.42
N LEU A 55 -8.06 0.72 -26.85
CA LEU A 55 -8.32 0.90 -25.42
C LEU A 55 -9.48 0.05 -24.89
N ARG A 56 -10.58 -0.06 -25.64
CA ARG A 56 -11.78 -0.79 -25.18
C ARG A 56 -11.52 -2.28 -25.05
N ALA A 57 -10.83 -2.88 -26.03
CA ALA A 57 -10.48 -4.30 -25.98
C ALA A 57 -9.43 -4.55 -24.89
N TYR A 58 -8.48 -3.64 -24.71
CA TYR A 58 -7.48 -3.73 -23.64
C TYR A 58 -8.12 -3.76 -22.24
N LEU A 59 -9.05 -2.84 -21.96
CA LEU A 59 -9.70 -2.74 -20.64
C LEU A 59 -10.72 -3.86 -20.37
N ALA A 60 -11.28 -4.49 -21.42
CA ALA A 60 -12.19 -5.61 -21.27
C ALA A 60 -11.48 -6.87 -20.73
N ASP A 61 -10.17 -6.99 -20.97
CA ASP A 61 -9.36 -8.08 -20.45
C ASP A 61 -8.82 -7.74 -19.05
N MET A 62 -9.39 -8.39 -18.03
CA MET A 62 -9.00 -8.21 -16.62
C MET A 62 -7.50 -8.42 -16.40
N TRP A 63 -6.88 -9.25 -17.23
CA TRP A 63 -5.48 -9.59 -17.12
C TRP A 63 -4.54 -8.47 -17.59
N ASN A 64 -4.91 -7.79 -18.67
CA ASN A 64 -4.21 -6.58 -19.12
C ASN A 64 -4.33 -5.45 -18.09
N LEU A 65 -5.43 -5.41 -17.32
CA LEU A 65 -5.59 -4.49 -16.20
C LEU A 65 -4.63 -4.81 -15.04
N VAL A 66 -4.46 -6.09 -14.68
CA VAL A 66 -3.49 -6.52 -13.65
C VAL A 66 -2.06 -6.16 -14.08
N ASP A 67 -1.73 -6.38 -15.36
CA ASP A 67 -0.44 -6.01 -15.93
C ASP A 67 -0.20 -4.48 -15.91
N PHE A 68 -1.24 -3.70 -16.24
CA PHE A 68 -1.18 -2.24 -16.17
C PHE A 68 -0.99 -1.77 -14.71
N LEU A 69 -1.75 -2.32 -13.77
CA LEU A 69 -1.66 -2.00 -12.35
C LEU A 69 -0.25 -2.29 -11.80
N MET A 70 0.30 -3.46 -12.12
CA MET A 70 1.66 -3.83 -11.70
C MET A 70 2.70 -2.81 -12.20
N ASN A 71 2.66 -2.47 -13.49
CA ASN A 71 3.58 -1.49 -14.06
C ASN A 71 3.37 -0.09 -13.47
N ALA A 72 2.12 0.31 -13.22
CA ALA A 72 1.81 1.58 -12.57
C ALA A 72 2.38 1.65 -11.14
N LEU A 73 2.28 0.56 -10.36
CA LEU A 73 2.88 0.50 -9.02
C LEU A 73 4.42 0.59 -9.06
N TYR A 74 5.06 -0.04 -10.05
CA TYR A 74 6.51 0.09 -10.24
C TYR A 74 6.92 1.51 -10.64
N ILE A 75 6.20 2.16 -11.57
CA ILE A 75 6.45 3.56 -11.93
C ILE A 75 6.23 4.47 -10.73
N ALA A 76 5.17 4.28 -9.95
CA ALA A 76 4.89 5.05 -8.75
C ALA A 76 6.04 4.91 -7.73
N THR A 77 6.54 3.69 -7.52
CA THR A 77 7.72 3.44 -6.67
C THR A 77 8.93 4.23 -7.14
N ILE A 78 9.27 4.16 -8.43
CA ILE A 78 10.42 4.87 -9.00
C ILE A 78 10.24 6.38 -8.84
N SER A 79 9.04 6.90 -9.13
CA SER A 79 8.74 8.33 -9.01
C SER A 79 8.90 8.85 -7.57
N LEU A 80 8.42 8.10 -6.57
CA LEU A 80 8.57 8.47 -5.16
C LEU A 80 10.03 8.42 -4.71
N ARG A 81 10.83 7.45 -5.19
CA ARG A 81 12.27 7.42 -4.95
C ARG A 81 12.98 8.63 -5.58
N THR A 82 12.59 9.03 -6.78
CA THR A 82 13.09 10.26 -7.41
C THR A 82 12.70 11.50 -6.61
N VAL A 83 11.47 11.57 -6.09
CA VAL A 83 11.01 12.67 -5.23
C VAL A 83 11.78 12.71 -3.92
N ALA A 84 12.07 11.57 -3.30
CA ALA A 84 12.88 11.48 -2.09
C ALA A 84 14.30 12.02 -2.32
N TRP A 85 14.93 11.60 -3.42
CA TRP A 85 16.24 12.13 -3.84
C TRP A 85 16.19 13.64 -4.13
N ALA A 86 15.17 14.10 -4.85
CA ALA A 86 14.98 15.51 -5.17
C ALA A 86 14.79 16.38 -3.91
N ARG A 87 14.08 15.87 -2.89
CA ARG A 87 13.95 16.57 -1.59
C ARG A 87 15.29 16.80 -0.91
N ILE A 88 16.14 15.79 -0.90
CA ILE A 88 17.46 15.89 -0.28
C ILE A 88 18.34 16.88 -1.06
N VAL A 89 18.33 16.82 -2.38
CA VAL A 89 19.20 17.66 -3.23
C VAL A 89 18.73 19.11 -3.31
N PHE A 90 17.43 19.35 -3.52
CA PHE A 90 16.90 20.70 -3.76
C PHE A 90 16.40 21.41 -2.51
N TYR A 91 15.87 20.68 -1.53
CA TYR A 91 15.33 21.25 -0.29
C TYR A 91 16.27 21.07 0.91
N ASN A 92 17.46 20.49 0.68
CA ASN A 92 18.50 20.28 1.67
C ASN A 92 18.00 19.53 2.93
N GLU A 93 17.04 18.63 2.74
CA GLU A 93 16.52 17.79 3.83
C GLU A 93 17.62 16.84 4.34
N PRO A 94 17.68 16.57 5.66
CA PRO A 94 18.64 15.64 6.24
C PRO A 94 18.47 14.24 5.66
N ARG A 95 19.55 13.74 5.07
CA ARG A 95 19.64 12.41 4.45
C ARG A 95 19.64 11.27 5.48
N TYR A 96 20.29 11.49 6.62
CA TYR A 96 20.44 10.49 7.67
C TYR A 96 19.64 10.91 8.90
N ILE A 97 18.55 10.19 9.16
CA ILE A 97 17.75 10.32 10.37
C ILE A 97 17.31 8.92 10.78
N ASN A 98 17.17 8.68 12.09
CA ASN A 98 16.57 7.46 12.59
C ASN A 98 15.17 7.23 12.00
N ARG A 99 14.93 6.02 11.50
CA ARG A 99 13.70 5.64 10.81
C ARG A 99 12.43 5.85 11.64
N GLY A 100 12.54 5.76 12.96
CA GLY A 100 11.43 6.04 13.89
C GLY A 100 11.00 7.51 13.96
N GLN A 101 11.80 8.44 13.44
CA GLN A 101 11.48 9.87 13.40
C GLN A 101 10.99 10.33 12.02
N TRP A 102 10.87 9.41 11.07
CA TRP A 102 10.39 9.74 9.74
C TRP A 102 8.90 10.08 9.79
N ASP A 103 8.48 11.00 8.92
CA ASP A 103 7.06 11.29 8.78
C ASP A 103 6.29 10.04 8.29
N SER A 104 5.03 9.90 8.72
CA SER A 104 4.22 8.74 8.34
C SER A 104 3.96 8.67 6.82
N PHE A 105 4.01 9.80 6.12
CA PHE A 105 3.84 9.92 4.67
C PHE A 105 5.15 10.24 3.95
N ASP A 106 6.29 9.94 4.56
CA ASP A 106 7.58 10.09 3.92
C ASP A 106 7.65 9.22 2.63
N PRO A 107 8.14 9.79 1.52
CA PRO A 107 8.06 9.19 0.19
C PRO A 107 8.80 7.85 0.11
N VAL A 108 9.84 7.65 0.93
CA VAL A 108 10.61 6.41 0.95
C VAL A 108 9.74 5.29 1.50
N LEU A 109 9.04 5.49 2.61
CA LEU A 109 8.17 4.46 3.19
C LEU A 109 7.03 4.12 2.25
N VAL A 110 6.39 5.14 1.67
CA VAL A 110 5.31 4.93 0.70
C VAL A 110 5.84 4.16 -0.51
N SER A 111 7.04 4.49 -1.00
CA SER A 111 7.66 3.76 -2.11
C SER A 111 7.96 2.29 -1.75
N GLU A 112 8.41 2.00 -0.53
CA GLU A 112 8.64 0.62 -0.08
C GLU A 112 7.34 -0.18 0.00
N CYS A 113 6.25 0.45 0.46
CA CYS A 113 4.92 -0.17 0.47
C CYS A 113 4.43 -0.46 -0.95
N LEU A 114 4.54 0.50 -1.87
CA LEU A 114 4.15 0.31 -3.27
C LEU A 114 5.02 -0.74 -3.98
N PHE A 115 6.31 -0.79 -3.66
CA PHE A 115 7.22 -1.81 -4.18
C PHE A 115 6.84 -3.21 -3.71
N ALA A 116 6.50 -3.35 -2.42
CA ALA A 116 6.01 -4.62 -1.87
C ALA A 116 4.70 -5.04 -2.55
N ALA A 117 3.75 -4.11 -2.72
CA ALA A 117 2.50 -4.37 -3.43
C ALA A 117 2.75 -4.78 -4.90
N ALA A 118 3.64 -4.08 -5.61
CA ALA A 118 4.03 -4.42 -6.98
C ALA A 118 4.61 -5.84 -7.07
N ASN A 119 5.43 -6.25 -6.11
CA ASN A 119 5.98 -7.60 -6.05
C ASN A 119 4.90 -8.67 -5.78
N ILE A 120 3.90 -8.39 -4.94
CA ILE A 120 2.76 -9.29 -4.73
C ILE A 120 1.98 -9.47 -6.04
N VAL A 121 1.62 -8.37 -6.71
CA VAL A 121 0.93 -8.41 -8.00
C VAL A 121 1.78 -9.13 -9.07
N SER A 122 3.10 -8.91 -9.06
CA SER A 122 4.04 -9.64 -9.92
C SER A 122 4.04 -11.15 -9.66
N THR A 123 3.94 -11.59 -8.40
CA THR A 123 3.82 -13.02 -8.08
C THR A 123 2.46 -13.60 -8.46
N LEU A 124 1.38 -12.82 -8.38
CA LEU A 124 0.06 -13.24 -8.85
C LEU A 124 0.07 -13.58 -10.35
N LYS A 125 0.97 -12.94 -11.12
CA LYS A 125 1.17 -13.25 -12.53
C LYS A 125 1.64 -14.69 -12.80
N LEU A 126 2.17 -15.41 -11.81
CA LEU A 126 2.53 -16.82 -11.97
C LEU A 126 1.30 -17.72 -12.16
N VAL A 127 0.13 -17.30 -11.69
CA VAL A 127 -1.13 -18.03 -11.94
C VAL A 127 -1.38 -18.17 -13.45
N TYR A 128 -0.92 -17.23 -14.27
CA TYR A 128 -1.03 -17.32 -15.73
C TYR A 128 -0.19 -18.42 -16.35
N VAL A 129 0.94 -18.81 -15.73
CA VAL A 129 1.76 -19.89 -16.27
C VAL A 129 1.01 -21.21 -16.23
N PHE A 130 0.06 -21.35 -15.30
CA PHE A 130 -0.80 -22.53 -15.20
C PHE A 130 -1.73 -22.72 -16.40
N THR A 131 -2.00 -21.67 -17.21
CA THR A 131 -2.79 -21.84 -18.45
C THR A 131 -2.03 -22.63 -19.52
N VAL A 132 -0.69 -22.69 -19.42
CA VAL A 132 0.15 -23.37 -20.42
C VAL A 132 0.14 -24.89 -20.22
N SER A 133 -0.15 -25.36 -19.00
CA SER A 133 -0.27 -26.80 -18.73
C SER A 133 -1.61 -27.34 -19.27
N PRO A 134 -1.59 -28.43 -20.06
CA PRO A 134 -2.81 -29.09 -20.54
C PRO A 134 -3.76 -29.56 -19.43
N GLN A 135 -3.21 -29.88 -18.25
CA GLN A 135 -3.97 -30.38 -17.10
C GLN A 135 -4.51 -29.23 -16.22
N LEU A 136 -3.75 -28.15 -16.06
CA LEU A 136 -4.08 -27.05 -15.15
C LEU A 136 -4.90 -25.93 -15.83
N GLY A 137 -4.85 -25.82 -17.17
CA GLY A 137 -5.60 -24.81 -17.93
C GLY A 137 -7.12 -24.85 -17.68
N PRO A 138 -7.80 -26.00 -17.83
CA PRO A 138 -9.25 -26.11 -17.59
C PRO A 138 -9.63 -25.76 -16.15
N LEU A 139 -8.77 -26.10 -15.18
CA LEU A 139 -8.96 -25.77 -13.77
C LEU A 139 -8.90 -24.27 -13.53
N GLN A 140 -7.92 -23.58 -14.12
CA GLN A 140 -7.80 -22.12 -14.02
C GLN A 140 -8.99 -21.39 -14.66
N ILE A 141 -9.46 -21.84 -15.83
CA ILE A 141 -10.62 -21.23 -16.49
C ILE A 141 -11.88 -21.39 -15.63
N SER A 142 -12.04 -22.55 -14.97
CA SER A 142 -13.14 -22.80 -14.03
C SER A 142 -13.02 -21.91 -12.79
N LEU A 143 -11.81 -21.74 -12.25
CA LEU A 143 -11.54 -20.81 -11.13
C LEU A 143 -11.88 -19.37 -11.48
N GLY A 144 -11.51 -18.89 -12.67
CA GLY A 144 -11.81 -17.53 -13.13
C GLY A 144 -13.32 -17.25 -13.21
N ARG A 145 -14.10 -18.22 -13.69
CA ARG A 145 -15.57 -18.11 -13.74
C ARG A 145 -16.19 -18.08 -12.34
N MET A 146 -15.73 -18.94 -11.43
CA MET A 146 -16.19 -18.93 -10.03
C MET A 146 -15.83 -17.62 -9.31
N LEU A 147 -14.63 -17.07 -9.56
CA LEU A 147 -14.22 -15.79 -8.98
C LEU A 147 -15.14 -14.63 -9.37
N HIS A 148 -15.59 -14.60 -10.62
CA HIS A 148 -16.56 -13.60 -11.07
C HIS A 148 -17.89 -13.71 -10.28
N ASP A 149 -18.37 -14.92 -10.04
CA ASP A 149 -19.58 -15.14 -9.24
C ASP A 149 -19.39 -14.73 -7.76
N ILE A 150 -18.22 -15.03 -7.19
CA ILE A 150 -17.84 -14.61 -5.83
C ILE A 150 -17.79 -13.08 -5.71
N LEU A 151 -17.19 -12.37 -6.68
CA LEU A 151 -17.13 -10.91 -6.67
C LEU A 151 -18.52 -10.28 -6.71
N ARG A 152 -19.44 -10.86 -7.49
CA ARG A 152 -20.84 -10.41 -7.53
C ARG A 152 -21.52 -10.54 -6.16
N PHE A 153 -21.29 -11.65 -5.46
CA PHE A 153 -21.80 -11.84 -4.10
C PHE A 153 -21.13 -10.88 -3.10
N PHE A 154 -19.81 -10.67 -3.23
CA PHE A 154 -19.05 -9.76 -2.39
C PHE A 154 -19.56 -8.31 -2.47
N CYS A 155 -20.02 -7.84 -3.64
CA CYS A 155 -20.65 -6.52 -3.77
C CYS A 155 -21.89 -6.37 -2.88
N VAL A 156 -22.77 -7.38 -2.83
CA VAL A 156 -23.97 -7.35 -1.97
C VAL A 156 -23.55 -7.37 -0.49
N TYR A 157 -22.57 -8.20 -0.14
CA TYR A 157 -22.02 -8.23 1.22
C TYR A 157 -21.43 -6.87 1.64
N PHE A 158 -20.71 -6.19 0.75
CA PHE A 158 -20.15 -4.87 1.02
C PHE A 158 -21.25 -3.81 1.22
N LEU A 159 -22.34 -3.86 0.44
CA LEU A 159 -23.49 -2.96 0.65
C LEU A 159 -24.11 -3.14 2.04
N VAL A 160 -24.25 -4.38 2.50
CA VAL A 160 -24.72 -4.69 3.85
C VAL A 160 -23.75 -4.13 4.90
N LEU A 161 -22.43 -4.34 4.74
CA LEU A 161 -21.43 -3.79 5.66
C LEU A 161 -21.50 -2.27 5.75
N VAL A 162 -21.65 -1.57 4.62
CA VAL A 162 -21.77 -0.11 4.60
C VAL A 162 -23.05 0.37 5.28
N ALA A 163 -24.18 -0.32 5.07
CA ALA A 163 -25.42 -0.01 5.77
C ALA A 163 -25.29 -0.15 7.29
N PHE A 164 -24.65 -1.23 7.76
CA PHE A 164 -24.33 -1.41 9.18
C PHE A 164 -23.35 -0.36 9.69
N ALA A 165 -22.31 0.00 8.92
CA ALA A 165 -21.36 1.03 9.30
C ALA A 165 -22.04 2.39 9.51
N PHE A 166 -23.00 2.77 8.66
CA PHE A 166 -23.80 3.98 8.86
C PHE A 166 -24.71 3.88 10.09
N GLY A 167 -25.35 2.72 10.31
CA GLY A 167 -26.17 2.49 11.51
C GLY A 167 -25.36 2.59 12.81
N PHE A 168 -24.17 1.98 12.86
CA PHE A 168 -23.28 2.08 14.00
C PHE A 168 -22.71 3.48 14.18
N ASN A 169 -22.34 4.16 13.10
CA ASN A 169 -21.88 5.54 13.17
C ASN A 169 -22.97 6.42 13.80
N GLN A 170 -24.22 6.28 13.35
CA GLN A 170 -25.34 7.04 13.93
C GLN A 170 -25.57 6.72 15.42
N LEU A 171 -25.50 5.44 15.80
CA LEU A 171 -25.71 5.01 17.18
C LEU A 171 -24.59 5.50 18.12
N TYR A 172 -23.33 5.39 17.70
CA TYR A 172 -22.17 5.68 18.55
C TYR A 172 -21.65 7.11 18.44
N TRP A 173 -22.06 7.90 17.44
CA TRP A 173 -21.62 9.28 17.25
C TRP A 173 -21.82 10.16 18.48
N PHE A 174 -23.01 10.09 19.10
CA PHE A 174 -23.31 10.89 20.29
C PHE A 174 -22.38 10.52 21.47
N TYR A 175 -22.20 9.23 21.71
CA TYR A 175 -21.34 8.73 22.79
C TYR A 175 -19.86 9.09 22.53
N ALA A 176 -19.40 8.98 21.29
CA ALA A 176 -18.05 9.38 20.90
C ALA A 176 -17.83 10.88 21.11
N LYS A 177 -18.79 11.73 20.69
CA LYS A 177 -18.72 13.18 20.89
C LYS A 177 -18.76 13.57 22.36
N ASN A 178 -19.62 12.94 23.16
CA ASN A 178 -19.71 13.21 24.59
C ASN A 178 -18.42 12.76 25.30
N ARG A 179 -17.86 11.60 24.93
CA ARG A 179 -16.55 11.13 25.42
C ARG A 179 -15.43 12.11 25.07
N ALA A 180 -15.35 12.57 23.82
CA ALA A 180 -14.34 13.54 23.39
C ALA A 180 -14.43 14.85 24.18
N ARG A 181 -15.65 15.35 24.44
CA ARG A 181 -15.88 16.52 25.29
C ARG A 181 -15.41 16.29 26.73
N ASN A 182 -15.76 15.14 27.32
CA ASN A 182 -15.40 14.82 28.70
C ASN A 182 -13.88 14.64 28.86
N CYS A 183 -13.18 14.11 27.85
CA CYS A 183 -11.73 13.93 27.88
C CYS A 183 -10.92 15.20 27.53
N LYS A 184 -11.56 16.31 27.13
CA LYS A 184 -10.85 17.52 26.66
C LYS A 184 -10.10 18.26 27.78
N ASN A 185 -10.61 18.20 29.01
CA ASN A 185 -10.12 18.98 30.15
C ASN A 185 -9.68 18.09 31.33
N VAL A 186 -9.30 16.84 31.08
CA VAL A 186 -8.87 15.93 32.15
C VAL A 186 -7.39 16.14 32.40
N HIS A 187 -7.03 16.52 33.64
CA HIS A 187 -5.66 16.67 34.09
C HIS A 187 -5.21 15.45 34.89
N PHE A 188 -3.90 15.21 34.90
CA PHE A 188 -3.31 14.13 35.70
C PHE A 188 -3.47 14.42 37.19
N THR A 189 -4.08 13.49 37.92
CA THR A 189 -4.24 13.55 39.38
C THR A 189 -4.01 12.17 39.98
N LEU A 190 -3.48 12.12 41.20
CA LEU A 190 -3.23 10.87 41.94
C LEU A 190 -4.41 10.44 42.83
N GLU A 191 -5.50 11.20 42.86
CA GLU A 191 -6.73 10.84 43.56
C GLU A 191 -7.38 9.61 42.92
N GLU A 192 -7.79 8.67 43.78
CA GLU A 192 -8.39 7.39 43.41
C GLU A 192 -9.75 7.64 42.73
N GLY A 193 -9.92 7.13 41.50
CA GLY A 193 -11.06 7.43 40.61
C GLY A 193 -10.76 8.47 39.52
N GLN A 194 -10.02 9.54 39.81
CA GLN A 194 -9.68 10.55 38.79
C GLN A 194 -8.47 10.12 37.94
N LYS A 195 -7.56 9.33 38.53
CA LYS A 195 -6.49 8.63 37.80
C LYS A 195 -7.04 7.68 36.72
N ASP A 196 -8.12 6.94 37.01
CA ASP A 196 -8.71 5.97 36.09
C ASP A 196 -9.39 6.65 34.90
N VAL A 197 -10.03 7.80 35.12
CA VAL A 197 -10.61 8.64 34.05
C VAL A 197 -9.52 9.20 33.14
N TYR A 198 -8.41 9.68 33.71
CA TYR A 198 -7.25 10.15 32.95
C TYR A 198 -6.63 9.03 32.11
N ASP A 199 -6.42 7.84 32.70
CA ASP A 199 -5.85 6.69 32.00
C ASP A 199 -6.78 6.19 30.87
N TYR A 200 -8.10 6.19 31.10
CA TYR A 200 -9.11 5.88 30.07
C TYR A 200 -9.11 6.87 28.89
N CYS A 201 -8.90 8.17 29.16
CA CYS A 201 -8.85 9.21 28.14
C CYS A 201 -7.56 9.16 27.31
N ILE A 202 -6.41 8.86 27.93
CA ILE A 202 -5.11 8.77 27.25
C ILE A 202 -4.94 7.48 26.43
N THR A 203 -5.35 6.32 26.97
CA THR A 203 -5.05 5.02 26.34
C THR A 203 -6.06 4.61 25.27
N ARG A 204 -7.34 4.95 25.45
CA ARG A 204 -8.44 4.48 24.57
C ARG A 204 -9.19 5.59 23.84
N GLY A 205 -9.01 6.86 24.22
CA GLY A 205 -9.83 7.99 23.76
C GLY A 205 -9.37 8.62 22.44
N THR A 206 -8.12 8.46 22.06
CA THR A 206 -7.46 9.25 21.00
C THR A 206 -7.41 8.55 19.64
N TYR A 207 -7.58 7.22 19.57
CA TYR A 207 -7.39 6.47 18.34
C TYR A 207 -8.64 6.42 17.44
N PHE A 208 -9.85 6.45 18.02
CA PHE A 208 -11.11 6.36 17.26
C PHE A 208 -11.69 7.71 16.80
N THR A 209 -11.21 8.83 17.33
CA THR A 209 -11.74 10.18 17.06
C THR A 209 -10.94 10.96 16.01
N LYS A 210 -9.65 10.63 15.83
CA LYS A 210 -8.79 11.30 14.84
C LYS A 210 -9.29 11.29 13.39
N PRO A 211 -9.91 10.22 12.85
CA PRO A 211 -10.38 10.22 11.46
C PRO A 211 -11.50 11.22 11.16
N ILE A 212 -12.27 11.62 12.19
CA ILE A 212 -13.43 12.53 12.06
C ILE A 212 -13.02 13.99 12.21
N GLU A 213 -12.03 14.29 13.08
CA GLU A 213 -11.57 15.67 13.30
C GLU A 213 -10.88 16.28 12.07
N THR A 214 -10.25 15.46 11.21
CA THR A 214 -9.61 15.94 9.97
C THR A 214 -10.58 16.31 8.86
N LEU A 215 -11.87 15.99 8.98
CA LEU A 215 -12.90 16.33 7.98
C LEU A 215 -13.61 17.66 8.27
N ASN A 216 -13.37 18.26 9.44
CA ASN A 216 -14.05 19.46 9.93
C ASN A 216 -13.10 20.66 10.14
N ARG A 217 -11.91 20.62 9.52
CA ARG A 217 -10.94 21.71 9.53
C ARG A 217 -10.65 22.20 8.11
#